data_AF-A0A420I4X9-F1
#
_entry.id   AF-A0A420I4X9-F1
#
_cell.length_a   1.000
_cell.length_b   1.000
_cell.length_c   1.000
_cell.angle_alpha   90.00
_cell.angle_beta   90.00
_cell.angle_gamma   90.00
#
_symmetry.space_group_name_H-M   'P 1'
#
loop_
_entity.id
_entity.type
_entity.pdbx_description
1 polymer ?
#
loop_
_entity_poly.entity_id
_entity_poly.type
_entity_poly.pdbx_seq_one_letter_code
_entity_poly.pdbx_strand_id
1 'polypeptide(L)'
;MTFSIGFCFLPGEKKEDFIWAFKCFQGLGINPAIIVIDGDQAQKNASEEVFPGTPTLLCVWHVNQCLLAKCKSKVGDQHCLEFEAAWRTVIQARTIEQFNKHWLEFQIQYSTPKTQ
;
A
#
# COMPACT_ATOMS: atom_id res chain seq x y z
N MET A 1 -10.53 15.14 -6.93
CA MET A 1 -9.52 15.82 -7.76
C MET A 1 -8.20 15.68 -7.05
N THR A 2 -7.20 15.04 -7.67
CA THR A 2 -5.83 14.96 -7.13
C THR A 2 -4.96 15.99 -7.84
N PHE A 3 -3.89 16.44 -7.20
CA PHE A 3 -2.92 17.38 -7.78
C PHE A 3 -1.51 16.98 -7.36
N SER A 4 -0.52 17.37 -8.15
CA SER A 4 0.89 17.09 -7.89
C SER A 4 1.59 18.37 -7.43
N ILE A 5 2.41 18.25 -6.39
CA ILE A 5 3.19 19.37 -5.82
C ILE A 5 4.68 19.28 -6.13
N GLY A 6 5.13 18.18 -6.72
CA GLY A 6 6.52 17.97 -7.12
C GLY A 6 6.74 16.63 -7.78
N PHE A 7 7.86 16.52 -8.51
CA PHE A 7 8.35 15.30 -9.13
C PHE A 7 9.86 15.23 -8.90
N CYS A 8 10.38 14.02 -8.69
CA CYS A 8 11.81 13.78 -8.59
C CYS A 8 12.17 12.46 -9.28
N PHE A 9 13.39 12.38 -9.78
CA PHE A 9 13.93 11.17 -10.39
C PHE A 9 14.92 10.53 -9.40
N LEU A 10 14.64 9.30 -8.99
CA LEU A 10 15.43 8.57 -7.99
C LEU A 10 16.01 7.31 -8.64
N PRO A 11 17.10 7.41 -9.42
CA PRO A 11 17.59 6.30 -10.23
C PRO A 11 18.09 5.10 -9.42
N GLY A 12 18.48 5.30 -8.16
CA GLY A 12 18.89 4.21 -7.29
C GLY A 12 17.74 3.56 -6.52
N GLU A 13 16.61 4.25 -6.34
CA GLU A 13 15.51 3.87 -5.44
C GLU A 13 16.01 3.41 -4.05
N LYS A 14 17.11 4.02 -3.56
CA LYS A 14 17.70 3.69 -2.27
C LYS A 14 17.22 4.65 -1.19
N LYS A 15 17.45 4.26 0.07
CA LYS A 15 17.06 5.05 1.24
C LYS A 15 17.63 6.47 1.15
N GLU A 16 18.88 6.61 0.71
CA GLU A 16 19.57 7.90 0.57
C GLU A 16 18.92 8.80 -0.48
N ASP A 17 18.46 8.20 -1.60
CA ASP A 17 17.76 8.92 -2.66
C ASP A 17 16.42 9.48 -2.14
N PHE A 18 15.66 8.66 -1.40
CA PHE A 18 14.41 9.09 -0.78
C PHE A 18 14.62 10.13 0.32
N ILE A 19 15.67 10.01 1.15
CA ILE A 19 16.01 11.02 2.16
C ILE A 19 16.25 12.37 1.49
N TRP A 20 17.01 12.40 0.39
CA TRP A 20 17.27 13.62 -0.36
C TRP A 20 15.96 14.26 -0.84
N ALA A 21 15.08 13.47 -1.48
CA ALA A 21 13.79 13.96 -1.96
C ALA A 21 12.90 14.49 -0.84
N PHE A 22 12.81 13.77 0.28
CA PHE A 22 12.02 14.20 1.44
C PHE A 22 12.58 15.45 2.11
N LYS A 23 13.90 15.63 2.18
CA LYS A 23 14.51 16.88 2.67
C LYS A 23 14.25 18.06 1.73
N CYS A 24 14.30 17.85 0.42
CA CYS A 24 13.89 18.87 -0.54
C CYS A 24 12.42 19.27 -0.34
N PHE A 25 11.54 18.30 -0.13
CA PHE A 25 10.13 18.54 0.16
C PHE A 25 9.93 19.30 1.48
N GLN A 26 10.63 18.90 2.54
CA GLN A 26 10.61 19.58 3.85
C GLN A 26 11.12 21.03 3.73
N GLY A 27 12.08 21.30 2.85
CA GLY A 27 12.60 22.63 2.54
C GLY A 27 11.55 23.60 1.97
N LEU A 28 10.41 23.10 1.48
CA LEU A 28 9.26 23.91 1.09
C LEU A 28 8.43 24.40 2.29
N GLY A 29 8.81 24.02 3.52
CA GLY A 29 8.06 24.34 4.74
C GLY A 29 6.80 23.50 4.92
N ILE A 30 6.65 22.41 4.17
CA ILE A 30 5.50 21.52 4.24
C ILE A 30 5.84 20.36 5.19
N ASN A 31 5.01 20.17 6.22
CA ASN A 31 5.09 19.00 7.10
C ASN A 31 3.82 18.14 6.94
N PRO A 32 3.92 16.94 6.37
CA PRO A 32 2.75 16.08 6.17
C PRO A 32 2.19 15.59 7.51
N ALA A 33 0.86 15.49 7.61
CA ALA A 33 0.22 14.85 8.76
C ALA A 33 0.23 13.32 8.64
N ILE A 34 0.24 12.79 7.41
CA ILE A 34 0.28 11.37 7.08
C ILE A 34 1.07 11.23 5.77
N ILE A 35 1.89 10.19 5.67
CA ILE A 35 2.58 9.81 4.44
C ILE A 35 1.97 8.50 3.95
N VAL A 36 1.62 8.41 2.67
CA VAL A 36 1.05 7.20 2.06
C VAL A 36 1.99 6.73 0.95
N ILE A 37 2.56 5.53 1.10
CA ILE A 37 3.56 4.95 0.19
C ILE A 37 3.06 3.64 -0.42
N ASP A 38 3.66 3.19 -1.53
CA ASP A 38 3.29 1.93 -2.21
C ASP A 38 3.78 0.65 -1.49
N GLY A 39 4.65 0.81 -0.48
CA GLY A 39 5.19 -0.28 0.33
C GLY A 39 6.69 -0.50 0.16
N ASP A 40 7.38 0.37 -0.58
CA ASP A 40 8.85 0.34 -0.66
C ASP A 40 9.50 0.57 0.72
N GLN A 41 10.38 -0.37 1.10
CA GLN A 41 11.02 -0.35 2.41
C GLN A 41 12.07 0.76 2.54
N ALA A 42 12.76 1.12 1.45
CA ALA A 42 13.73 2.19 1.45
C ALA A 42 13.03 3.55 1.61
N GLN A 43 11.91 3.75 0.92
CA GLN A 43 11.05 4.91 1.08
C GLN A 43 10.49 5.02 2.49
N LYS A 44 10.00 3.91 3.06
CA LYS A 44 9.51 3.86 4.45
C LYS A 44 10.59 4.27 5.45
N ASN A 45 11.78 3.69 5.34
CA ASN A 45 12.88 4.00 6.24
C ASN A 45 13.32 5.46 6.12
N ALA A 46 13.28 6.02 4.92
CA ALA A 46 13.59 7.42 4.68
C ALA A 46 12.50 8.36 5.25
N SER A 47 11.21 8.01 5.14
CA SER A 47 10.12 8.83 5.67
C SER A 47 10.15 8.87 7.20
N GLU A 48 10.41 7.74 7.86
CA GLU A 48 10.56 7.66 9.32
C GLU A 48 11.76 8.46 9.84
N GLU A 49 12.83 8.56 9.04
CA GLU A 49 14.02 9.35 9.38
C GLU A 49 13.80 10.86 9.22
N VAL A 50 13.18 11.29 8.11
CA VAL A 50 13.00 12.73 7.80
C VAL A 50 11.79 13.34 8.51
N PHE A 51 10.73 12.56 8.72
CA PHE A 51 9.49 13.00 9.35
C PHE A 51 9.17 12.15 10.59
N PRO A 52 10.04 12.16 11.63
CA PRO A 52 9.82 11.36 12.82
C PRO A 52 8.49 11.75 13.48
N GLY A 53 7.67 10.74 13.79
CA GLY A 53 6.33 10.93 14.37
C GLY A 53 5.20 11.14 13.36
N THR A 54 5.50 11.27 12.06
CA THR A 54 4.45 11.27 11.03
C THR A 54 4.07 9.82 10.69
N PRO A 55 2.80 9.42 10.82
CA PRO A 55 2.36 8.09 10.44
C PRO A 55 2.62 7.81 8.96
N THR A 56 3.27 6.69 8.68
CA THR A 56 3.47 6.17 7.31
C THR A 56 2.52 5.00 7.07
N LEU A 57 1.64 5.12 6.08
CA LEU A 57 0.63 4.14 5.72
C LEU A 57 0.88 3.55 4.33
N LEU A 58 0.34 2.36 4.08
CA LEU A 58 0.33 1.76 2.76
C LEU A 58 -0.80 2.35 1.90
N CYS A 59 -0.49 2.58 0.63
CA CYS A 59 -1.45 3.02 -0.36
C CYS A 59 -2.37 1.86 -0.74
N VAL A 60 -3.61 1.90 -0.28
CA VAL A 60 -4.64 0.88 -0.60
C VAL A 60 -4.79 0.68 -2.11
N TRP A 61 -4.65 1.75 -2.91
CA TRP A 61 -4.73 1.63 -4.36
C TRP A 61 -3.61 0.76 -4.93
N HIS A 62 -2.35 0.99 -4.53
CA HIS A 62 -1.22 0.16 -4.99
C HIS A 62 -1.35 -1.29 -4.51
N VAL A 63 -1.79 -1.51 -3.27
CA VAL A 63 -2.08 -2.86 -2.76
C VAL A 63 -3.11 -3.56 -3.64
N ASN A 64 -4.19 -2.87 -4.03
CA ASN A 64 -5.21 -3.41 -4.93
C ASN A 64 -4.65 -3.75 -6.30
N GLN A 65 -3.84 -2.89 -6.90
CA GLN A 65 -3.21 -3.16 -8.20
C GLN A 65 -2.32 -4.41 -8.13
N CYS A 66 -1.52 -4.53 -7.08
CA CYS A 66 -0.66 -5.69 -6.85
C CYS A 66 -1.45 -7.00 -6.73
N LEU A 67 -2.60 -6.98 -6.06
CA LEU A 67 -3.45 -8.16 -5.89
C LEU A 67 -4.20 -8.52 -7.17
N LEU A 68 -4.77 -7.55 -7.87
CA LEU A 68 -5.48 -7.77 -9.13
C LEU A 68 -4.55 -8.32 -10.21
N ALA A 69 -3.30 -7.85 -10.28
CA ALA A 69 -2.29 -8.37 -11.19
C ALA A 69 -1.99 -9.87 -10.96
N LYS A 70 -2.11 -10.35 -9.72
CA LYS A 70 -1.86 -11.76 -9.36
C LYS A 70 -3.13 -12.60 -9.29
N CYS A 71 -4.31 -11.98 -9.38
CA CYS A 71 -5.57 -12.66 -9.19
C CYS A 71 -5.75 -13.83 -10.16
N LYS A 72 -5.59 -13.57 -11.47
CA LYS A 72 -5.85 -14.58 -12.51
C LYS A 72 -4.99 -15.83 -12.35
N SER A 73 -3.71 -15.66 -11.99
CA SER A 73 -2.77 -16.77 -11.80
C SER A 73 -2.96 -17.52 -10.49
N LYS A 74 -3.62 -16.92 -9.49
CA LYS A 74 -3.80 -17.52 -8.15
C LYS A 74 -5.17 -18.13 -7.93
N VAL A 75 -6.24 -17.51 -8.43
CA VAL A 75 -7.61 -17.98 -8.20
C VAL A 75 -8.34 -18.41 -9.48
N GLY A 76 -7.76 -18.16 -10.66
CA GLY A 76 -8.40 -18.40 -11.95
C GLY A 76 -9.32 -17.26 -12.36
N ASP A 77 -9.40 -17.01 -13.68
CA ASP A 77 -10.10 -15.85 -14.25
C ASP A 77 -11.57 -15.77 -13.83
N GLN A 78 -12.27 -16.92 -13.78
CA GLN A 78 -13.69 -16.98 -13.40
C GLN A 78 -13.95 -16.59 -11.94
N HIS A 79 -12.97 -16.72 -11.06
CA HIS A 79 -13.11 -16.42 -9.62
C HIS A 79 -12.54 -15.05 -9.25
N CYS A 80 -11.98 -14.30 -10.21
CA CYS A 80 -11.32 -13.04 -9.88
C CYS A 80 -12.26 -11.96 -9.36
N LEU A 81 -13.49 -11.91 -9.87
CA LEU A 81 -14.50 -10.97 -9.39
C LEU A 81 -14.92 -11.27 -7.94
N GLU A 82 -15.08 -12.55 -7.60
CA GLU A 82 -15.40 -12.99 -6.23
C GLU A 82 -14.25 -12.69 -5.27
N PHE A 83 -13.01 -12.94 -5.69
CA PHE A 83 -11.81 -12.61 -4.95
C PHE A 83 -11.69 -11.10 -4.69
N GLU A 84 -11.88 -10.28 -5.72
CA GLU A 84 -11.84 -8.82 -5.59
C GLU A 84 -12.93 -8.32 -4.64
N ALA A 85 -14.15 -8.85 -4.74
CA ALA A 85 -15.25 -8.48 -3.85
C ALA A 85 -14.95 -8.85 -2.39
N ALA A 86 -14.43 -10.05 -2.14
CA ALA A 86 -14.02 -10.49 -0.80
C ALA A 86 -12.87 -9.64 -0.26
N TRP A 87 -11.87 -9.32 -1.08
CA TRP A 87 -10.77 -8.45 -0.71
C TRP A 87 -11.24 -7.03 -0.37
N ARG A 88 -12.15 -6.48 -1.16
CA ARG A 88 -12.75 -5.16 -0.93
C ARG A 88 -13.44 -5.08 0.44
N THR A 89 -14.10 -6.15 0.87
CA THR A 89 -14.71 -6.24 2.22
C THR A 89 -13.67 -6.13 3.34
N VAL A 90 -12.47 -6.68 3.14
CA VAL A 90 -11.35 -6.54 4.09
C VAL A 90 -10.89 -5.08 4.17
N ILE A 91 -10.54 -4.47 3.04
CA ILE A 91 -9.95 -3.12 3.02
C ILE A 91 -10.93 -1.98 3.30
N GLN A 92 -12.25 -2.23 3.21
CA GLN A 92 -13.29 -1.26 3.54
C GLN A 92 -13.78 -1.36 4.99
N ALA A 93 -13.19 -2.26 5.80
CA ALA A 93 -13.48 -2.34 7.22
C ALA A 93 -13.27 -0.98 7.92
N ARG A 94 -14.21 -0.59 8.78
CA ARG A 94 -14.17 0.72 9.47
C ARG A 94 -13.56 0.64 10.86
N THR A 95 -13.36 -0.57 11.38
CA THR A 95 -12.72 -0.81 12.67
C THR A 95 -11.71 -1.94 12.56
N ILE A 96 -10.80 -2.01 13.53
CA ILE A 96 -9.78 -3.07 13.61
C ILE A 96 -10.45 -4.44 13.79
N GLU A 97 -11.53 -4.51 14.56
CA GLU A 97 -12.28 -5.75 14.80
C GLU A 97 -12.95 -6.25 13.52
N GLN A 98 -13.58 -5.34 12.75
CA GLN A 98 -14.14 -5.68 11.44
C GLN A 98 -13.05 -6.14 10.47
N PHE A 99 -11.92 -5.45 10.44
CA PHE A 99 -10.79 -5.82 9.60
C PHE A 99 -10.30 -7.23 9.95
N ASN A 100 -10.04 -7.51 11.23
CA ASN A 100 -9.55 -8.80 11.68
C ASN A 100 -10.55 -9.92 11.38
N LYS A 101 -11.84 -9.66 11.56
CA LYS A 101 -12.90 -10.62 11.20
C LYS A 101 -12.89 -10.92 9.69
N HIS A 102 -13.01 -9.89 8.85
CA HIS A 102 -13.06 -10.07 7.40
C HIS A 102 -11.76 -10.67 6.85
N TRP A 103 -10.61 -10.30 7.43
CA TRP A 103 -9.31 -10.84 7.06
C TRP A 103 -9.23 -12.33 7.37
N LEU A 104 -9.70 -12.77 8.55
CA LEU A 104 -9.74 -14.18 8.90
C LEU A 104 -10.66 -14.98 7.95
N GLU A 105 -11.85 -14.47 7.67
CA GLU A 105 -12.79 -15.07 6.71
C GLU A 105 -12.17 -15.18 5.31
N PHE A 106 -11.51 -14.12 4.85
CA PHE A 106 -10.79 -14.09 3.58
C PHE A 106 -9.66 -15.12 3.54
N GLN A 107 -8.85 -15.21 4.59
CA GLN A 107 -7.80 -16.21 4.69
C GLN A 107 -8.39 -17.62 4.62
N ILE A 108 -9.41 -17.94 5.43
CA ILE A 108 -10.04 -19.28 5.41
C ILE A 108 -10.51 -19.65 4.00
N GLN A 109 -11.10 -18.71 3.27
CA GLN A 109 -11.60 -18.94 1.91
C GLN A 109 -10.49 -19.20 0.88
N TYR A 110 -9.31 -18.61 1.05
CA TYR A 110 -8.22 -18.62 0.05
C TYR A 110 -6.91 -19.26 0.53
N SER A 111 -6.91 -19.97 1.67
CA SER A 111 -5.70 -20.61 2.25
C SER A 111 -5.29 -21.92 1.56
N THR A 112 -6.19 -22.55 0.79
CA THR A 112 -5.94 -23.86 0.18
C THR A 112 -5.62 -23.72 -1.31
N PRO A 113 -4.57 -24.37 -1.84
CA PRO A 113 -4.44 -24.51 -3.28
C PRO A 113 -5.66 -25.30 -3.77
N LYS A 114 -6.49 -24.71 -4.64
CA LYS A 114 -7.48 -25.48 -5.37
C LYS A 114 -6.68 -26.46 -6.24
N THR A 115 -6.70 -27.74 -5.86
CA THR A 115 -6.15 -28.83 -6.67
C THR A 115 -6.74 -28.70 -8.07
N GLN A 116 -5.86 -28.58 -9.06
CA GLN A 116 -6.20 -28.55 -10.47
C GLN A 116 -6.88 -29.85 -10.89
#